data_AF-A0A966VY21-F1
#
_entry.id   AF-A0A966VY21-F1
#
_cell.length_a   1.000
_cell.length_b   1.000
_cell.length_c   1.000
_cell.angle_alpha   90.00
_cell.angle_beta   90.00
_cell.angle_gamma   90.00
#
_symmetry.space_group_name_H-M   'P 1'
#
loop_
_entity.id
_entity.type
_entity.pdbx_description
1 polymer ?
#
loop_
_entity_poly.entity_id
_entity_poly.type
_entity_poly.pdbx_seq_one_letter_code
_entity_poly.pdbx_strand_id
1 'polypeptide(L)'
;AKPCSLKELLSASDVVSLHVPLLPSTKNMIGREQLAMMRRGGVVINAARGGVLDEEAVIDSLRSGHLGGAALDVFDTEPLDAVRGARFAETPNLLLTPHIAGVTEESNVRVSELIARRVLGHLSST
;
A
#
# COMPACT_ATOMS: atom_id res chain seq x y z
N ALA A 1 -21.17 -3.75 -2.07
CA ALA A 1 -20.83 -2.34 -2.34
C ALA A 1 -21.39 -1.95 -3.71
N LYS A 2 -21.80 -0.69 -3.90
CA LYS A 2 -22.22 -0.19 -5.22
C LYS A 2 -20.97 0.25 -5.99
N PRO A 3 -20.74 -0.22 -7.23
CA PRO A 3 -19.65 0.28 -8.05
C PRO A 3 -19.77 1.80 -8.25
N CYS A 4 -18.65 2.51 -8.16
CA CYS A 4 -18.55 3.93 -8.43
C CYS A 4 -17.22 4.22 -9.12
N SER A 5 -17.09 5.42 -9.68
CA SER A 5 -15.82 5.88 -10.23
C SER A 5 -14.79 6.11 -9.12
N LEU A 6 -13.50 6.07 -9.47
CA LEU A 6 -12.43 6.36 -8.51
C LEU A 6 -12.58 7.75 -7.87
N LYS A 7 -12.98 8.75 -8.67
CA LYS A 7 -13.22 10.12 -8.18
C LYS A 7 -14.33 10.19 -7.12
N GLU A 8 -15.44 9.50 -7.35
CA GLU A 8 -16.53 9.43 -6.37
C GLU A 8 -16.07 8.73 -5.09
N LEU A 9 -15.31 7.63 -5.22
CA LEU A 9 -14.74 6.92 -4.08
C LEU A 9 -13.83 7.83 -3.25
N LEU A 10 -12.87 8.52 -3.88
CA LEU A 10 -11.88 9.35 -3.19
C LEU A 10 -12.54 10.53 -2.46
N SER A 11 -13.46 11.23 -3.12
CA SER A 11 -14.12 12.42 -2.55
C SER A 11 -15.16 12.09 -1.46
N ALA A 12 -15.71 10.87 -1.46
CA ALA A 12 -16.69 10.42 -0.48
C ALA A 12 -16.08 9.71 0.73
N SER A 13 -14.83 9.25 0.65
CA SER A 13 -14.20 8.42 1.68
C SER A 13 -13.43 9.23 2.71
N ASP A 14 -13.59 8.89 3.99
CA ASP A 14 -12.74 9.42 5.06
C ASP A 14 -11.41 8.64 5.14
N VAL A 15 -11.45 7.35 4.78
CA VAL A 15 -10.27 6.46 4.71
C VAL A 15 -10.31 5.67 3.40
N VAL A 16 -9.18 5.59 2.70
CA VAL A 16 -9.00 4.82 1.47
C VAL A 16 -7.94 3.76 1.69
N SER A 17 -8.31 2.48 1.53
CA SER A 17 -7.38 1.34 1.61
C SER A 17 -7.17 0.72 0.23
N LEU A 18 -5.92 0.51 -0.17
CA LEU A 18 -5.57 -0.04 -1.48
C LEU A 18 -5.48 -1.56 -1.43
N HIS A 19 -6.18 -2.22 -2.37
CA HIS A 19 -6.21 -3.68 -2.54
C HIS A 19 -6.15 -4.06 -4.02
N VAL A 20 -5.20 -3.48 -4.75
CA VAL A 20 -5.01 -3.73 -6.18
C VAL A 20 -3.62 -4.30 -6.45
N PRO A 21 -3.44 -5.17 -7.45
CA PRO A 21 -2.11 -5.57 -7.88
C PRO A 21 -1.35 -4.38 -8.48
N LEU A 22 -0.02 -4.47 -8.50
CA LEU A 22 0.80 -3.57 -9.31
C LEU A 22 0.81 -4.07 -10.77
N LEU A 23 0.20 -3.29 -11.65
CA LEU A 23 0.10 -3.50 -13.09
C LEU A 23 0.44 -2.19 -13.81
N PRO A 24 0.71 -2.19 -15.12
CA PRO A 24 0.89 -0.95 -15.88
C PRO A 24 -0.28 0.03 -15.72
N SER A 25 -1.51 -0.48 -15.58
CA SER A 25 -2.72 0.33 -15.39
C SER A 25 -2.94 0.84 -13.97
N THR A 26 -2.28 0.25 -12.96
CA THR A 26 -2.41 0.63 -11.54
C THR A 26 -1.15 1.27 -10.98
N LYS A 27 -0.08 1.37 -11.78
CA LYS A 27 1.14 2.07 -11.42
C LYS A 27 0.85 3.57 -11.23
N ASN A 28 1.18 4.09 -10.06
CA ASN A 28 0.90 5.46 -9.62
C ASN A 28 -0.58 5.84 -9.82
N MET A 29 -1.48 4.87 -9.68
CA MET A 29 -2.93 5.09 -9.77
C MET A 29 -3.40 6.13 -8.76
N ILE A 30 -2.78 6.18 -7.59
CA ILE A 30 -2.99 7.22 -6.58
C ILE A 30 -1.77 8.12 -6.56
N GLY A 31 -1.85 9.26 -7.24
CA GLY A 31 -0.84 10.32 -7.23
C GLY A 31 -1.35 11.62 -6.59
N ARG A 32 -0.64 12.73 -6.84
CA ARG A 32 -0.98 14.06 -6.31
C ARG A 32 -2.42 14.47 -6.59
N GLU A 33 -2.88 14.23 -7.82
CA GLU A 33 -4.25 14.58 -8.25
C GLU A 33 -5.29 13.80 -7.45
N GLN A 34 -5.10 12.48 -7.31
CA GLN A 34 -6.03 11.60 -6.60
C GLN A 34 -6.02 11.88 -5.10
N LEU A 35 -4.85 12.13 -4.51
CA LEU A 35 -4.77 12.53 -3.11
C LEU A 35 -5.49 13.86 -2.87
N ALA A 36 -5.38 14.83 -3.77
CA ALA A 36 -6.10 16.10 -3.67
C ALA A 36 -7.63 15.98 -3.84
N MET A 37 -8.11 14.89 -4.46
CA MET A 37 -9.54 14.58 -4.52
C MET A 37 -10.08 14.03 -3.19
N MET A 38 -9.21 13.55 -2.30
CA MET A 38 -9.64 13.09 -0.98
C MET A 38 -10.10 14.27 -0.14
N ARG A 39 -10.92 13.97 0.87
CA ARG A 39 -11.32 14.98 1.86
C ARG A 39 -10.09 15.47 2.62
N ARG A 40 -10.05 16.76 2.92
CA ARG A 40 -9.08 17.30 3.89
C ARG A 40 -9.21 16.54 5.21
N GLY A 41 -8.09 16.07 5.76
CA GLY A 41 -8.03 15.21 6.93
C GLY A 41 -8.23 13.72 6.64
N GLY A 42 -8.42 13.31 5.38
CA GLY A 42 -8.58 11.91 4.99
C GLY A 42 -7.32 11.08 5.23
N VAL A 43 -7.48 9.75 5.27
CA VAL A 43 -6.39 8.80 5.51
C VAL A 43 -6.23 7.85 4.33
N VAL A 44 -4.99 7.58 3.93
CA VAL A 44 -4.67 6.58 2.90
C VAL A 44 -3.86 5.42 3.49
N ILE A 45 -4.24 4.19 3.14
CA ILE A 45 -3.58 2.97 3.62
C ILE A 45 -3.13 2.16 2.40
N ASN A 46 -1.86 1.77 2.36
CA ASN A 46 -1.33 0.87 1.36
C ASN A 46 -0.65 -0.34 2.02
N ALA A 47 -1.33 -1.48 1.95
CA ALA A 47 -0.79 -2.81 2.26
C ALA A 47 -0.88 -3.73 1.03
N ALA A 48 -0.99 -3.16 -0.18
CA ALA A 48 -1.08 -3.90 -1.43
C ALA A 48 0.31 -4.09 -2.05
N ARG A 49 0.81 -3.10 -2.78
CA ARG A 49 2.14 -3.08 -3.39
C ARG A 49 2.68 -1.66 -3.42
N GLY A 50 4.00 -1.51 -3.30
CA GLY A 50 4.69 -0.29 -3.71
C GLY A 50 4.40 0.04 -5.18
N GLY A 51 4.55 1.30 -5.56
CA GLY A 51 4.34 1.78 -6.92
C GLY A 51 2.88 1.91 -7.36
N VAL A 52 1.91 1.55 -6.51
CA VAL A 52 0.48 1.85 -6.75
C VAL A 52 0.13 3.27 -6.28
N LEU A 53 0.83 3.72 -5.25
CA LEU A 53 0.69 5.01 -4.58
C LEU A 53 2.00 5.77 -4.74
N ASP A 54 1.94 7.01 -5.21
CA ASP A 54 3.10 7.90 -5.29
C ASP A 54 3.50 8.35 -3.88
N GLU A 55 4.60 7.81 -3.37
CA GLU A 55 5.07 8.05 -2.02
C GLU A 55 5.45 9.52 -1.76
N GLU A 56 6.02 10.21 -2.74
CA GLU A 56 6.35 11.64 -2.64
C GLU A 56 5.07 12.48 -2.58
N ALA A 57 4.05 12.10 -3.35
CA ALA A 57 2.75 12.74 -3.26
C ALA A 57 2.12 12.59 -1.87
N VAL A 58 2.29 11.43 -1.22
CA VAL A 58 1.82 11.20 0.16
C VAL A 58 2.57 12.09 1.14
N ILE A 59 3.90 12.13 1.07
CA ILE A 59 4.75 12.97 1.92
C ILE A 59 4.32 14.43 1.82
N ASP A 60 4.18 14.96 0.60
CA ASP A 60 3.79 16.36 0.37
C ASP A 60 2.35 16.64 0.84
N SER A 61 1.44 15.70 0.65
CA SER A 61 0.05 15.83 1.10
C SER A 61 -0.06 15.85 2.63
N LEU A 62 0.76 15.07 3.33
CA LEU A 62 0.86 15.09 4.79
C LEU A 62 1.52 16.37 5.29
N ARG A 63 2.64 16.79 4.69
CA ARG A 63 3.35 18.03 5.05
C ARG A 63 2.50 19.28 4.84
N SER A 64 1.65 19.30 3.81
CA SER A 64 0.70 20.39 3.56
C SER A 64 -0.54 20.35 4.46
N GLY A 65 -0.72 19.29 5.27
CA GLY A 65 -1.89 19.07 6.10
C GLY A 65 -3.17 18.84 5.29
N HIS A 66 -3.06 18.37 4.04
CA HIS A 66 -4.22 17.94 3.27
C HIS A 66 -4.68 16.56 3.75
N LEU A 67 -3.79 15.56 3.77
CA LEU A 67 -4.08 14.29 4.42
C LEU A 67 -3.99 14.44 5.94
N GLY A 68 -4.87 13.74 6.65
CA GLY A 68 -4.83 13.61 8.10
C GLY A 68 -3.87 12.52 8.56
N GLY A 69 -3.58 11.53 7.70
CA GLY A 69 -2.59 10.49 7.98
C GLY A 69 -2.39 9.51 6.82
N ALA A 70 -1.35 8.69 6.92
CA ALA A 70 -1.12 7.57 6.02
C ALA A 70 -0.48 6.38 6.73
N ALA A 71 -0.79 5.17 6.27
CA ALA A 71 -0.14 3.94 6.72
C ALA A 71 0.37 3.13 5.51
N LEU A 72 1.68 2.92 5.43
CA LEU A 72 2.33 2.22 4.33
C LEU A 72 3.09 1.00 4.86
N ASP A 73 2.68 -0.20 4.42
CA ASP A 73 3.40 -1.45 4.69
C ASP A 73 4.31 -1.85 3.52
N VAL A 74 4.16 -1.21 2.37
CA VAL A 74 4.84 -1.57 1.11
C VAL A 74 5.46 -0.34 0.47
N PHE A 75 6.57 -0.53 -0.26
CA PHE A 75 7.39 0.54 -0.82
C PHE A 75 7.80 0.27 -2.27
N ASP A 76 8.08 1.33 -3.02
CA ASP A 76 8.55 1.25 -4.42
C ASP A 76 9.80 0.37 -4.58
N THR A 77 10.67 0.40 -3.58
CA THR A 77 11.85 -0.47 -3.49
C THR A 77 11.89 -1.11 -2.12
N GLU A 78 11.96 -2.43 -2.11
CA GLU A 78 12.01 -3.24 -0.90
C GLU A 78 13.23 -4.18 -0.93
N PRO A 79 13.93 -4.38 0.20
CA PRO A 79 13.69 -3.76 1.51
C PRO A 79 13.94 -2.24 1.55
N LEU A 80 13.19 -1.51 2.38
CA LEU A 80 13.41 -0.08 2.59
C LEU A 80 14.68 0.12 3.43
N ASP A 81 15.74 0.61 2.81
CA ASP A 81 16.98 0.95 3.52
C ASP A 81 16.95 2.35 4.14
N ALA A 82 17.96 2.68 4.95
CA ALA A 82 18.05 3.96 5.65
C ALA A 82 18.18 5.16 4.70
N VAL A 83 18.88 5.00 3.56
CA VAL A 83 19.10 6.08 2.59
C VAL A 83 17.78 6.46 1.91
N ARG A 84 17.03 5.46 1.45
CA ARG A 84 15.71 5.63 0.86
C ARG A 84 14.71 6.09 1.92
N GLY A 85 14.73 5.47 3.10
CA GLY A 85 13.83 5.78 4.21
C GLY A 85 13.93 7.22 4.72
N ALA A 86 15.09 7.86 4.55
CA ALA A 86 15.31 9.24 4.98
C ALA A 86 14.29 10.25 4.41
N ARG A 87 13.70 10.00 3.23
CA ARG A 87 12.67 10.89 2.65
C ARG A 87 11.42 11.03 3.53
N PHE A 88 11.08 9.97 4.26
CA PHE A 88 9.91 9.92 5.13
C PHE A 88 10.17 10.57 6.50
N ALA A 89 11.42 10.94 6.80
CA ALA A 89 11.77 11.58 8.06
C ALA A 89 10.93 12.86 8.28
N GLU A 90 10.52 13.03 9.53
CA GLU A 90 9.73 14.19 9.99
C GLU A 90 8.40 14.39 9.24
N THR A 91 7.91 13.36 8.53
CA THR A 91 6.58 13.40 7.89
C THR A 91 5.50 13.17 8.96
N PRO A 92 4.58 14.13 9.20
CA PRO A 92 3.59 14.00 10.25
C PRO A 92 2.56 12.92 9.92
N ASN A 93 2.03 12.27 10.95
CA ASN A 93 0.93 11.29 10.84
C ASN A 93 1.17 10.16 9.82
N LEU A 94 2.44 9.76 9.65
CA LEU A 94 2.86 8.67 8.78
C LEU A 94 3.25 7.44 9.61
N LEU A 95 2.62 6.30 9.34
CA LEU A 95 2.98 5.00 9.91
C LEU A 95 3.61 4.12 8.83
N LEU A 96 4.80 3.59 9.11
CA LEU A 96 5.53 2.71 8.21
C LEU A 96 5.74 1.35 8.88
N THR A 97 5.47 0.26 8.16
CA THR A 97 5.79 -1.11 8.59
C THR A 97 6.56 -1.84 7.49
N PRO A 98 7.50 -2.75 7.84
CA PRO A 98 8.44 -3.31 6.87
C PRO A 98 7.87 -4.53 6.11
N HIS A 99 6.76 -4.35 5.38
CA HIS A 99 6.07 -5.40 4.62
C HIS A 99 5.69 -6.62 5.45
N ILE A 100 5.04 -6.38 6.58
CA ILE A 100 4.65 -7.39 7.56
C ILE A 100 3.14 -7.50 7.79
N ALA A 101 2.32 -6.70 7.11
CA ALA A 101 0.86 -6.73 7.30
C ALA A 101 0.24 -8.10 6.97
N GLY A 102 0.87 -8.86 6.07
CA GLY A 102 0.45 -10.23 5.70
C GLY A 102 1.15 -11.37 6.47
N VAL A 103 2.11 -11.06 7.33
CA VAL A 103 3.03 -12.03 7.96
C VAL A 103 2.51 -12.47 9.34
N THR A 104 1.26 -12.97 9.38
CA THR A 104 0.70 -13.57 10.61
C THR A 104 1.23 -14.99 10.82
N GLU A 105 1.16 -15.51 12.05
CA GLU A 105 1.53 -16.90 12.34
C GLU A 105 0.74 -17.89 11.46
N GLU A 106 -0.57 -17.70 11.33
CA GLU A 106 -1.43 -18.54 10.49
C GLU A 106 -1.11 -18.39 9.00
N SER A 107 -0.69 -17.20 8.56
CA SER A 107 -0.25 -16.97 7.19
C SER A 107 1.02 -17.77 6.87
N ASN A 108 1.99 -17.74 7.79
CA ASN A 108 3.22 -18.53 7.66
C ASN A 108 2.93 -20.03 7.58
N VAL A 109 1.99 -20.55 8.38
CA VAL A 109 1.57 -21.96 8.29
C VAL A 109 0.93 -22.25 6.94
N ARG A 110 -0.06 -21.46 6.50
CA ARG A 110 -0.74 -21.66 5.21
C ARG A 110 0.21 -21.63 4.02
N VAL A 111 1.16 -20.69 4.02
CA VAL A 111 2.16 -20.55 2.95
C VAL A 111 3.12 -21.73 2.96
N SER A 112 3.64 -22.11 4.12
CA SER A 112 4.51 -23.28 4.29
C SER A 112 3.86 -24.55 3.75
N GLU A 113 2.60 -24.80 4.11
CA GLU A 113 1.85 -25.95 3.62
C GLU A 113 1.59 -25.91 2.12
N LEU A 114 1.22 -24.74 1.58
CA LEU A 114 0.99 -24.57 0.14
C LEU A 114 2.25 -24.92 -0.64
N ILE A 115 3.41 -24.42 -0.19
CA ILE A 115 4.70 -24.69 -0.83
C ILE A 115 5.03 -26.17 -0.76
N ALA A 116 4.91 -26.79 0.43
CA ALA A 116 5.17 -28.22 0.60
C ALA A 116 4.29 -29.08 -0.33
N ARG A 117 2.99 -28.78 -0.42
CA ARG A 117 2.07 -29.47 -1.34
C ARG A 117 2.46 -29.29 -2.81
N ARG A 118 2.88 -28.09 -3.21
CA ARG A 118 3.32 -27.81 -4.58
C ARG A 118 4.58 -28.58 -4.96
N VAL A 119 5.56 -28.66 -4.04
CA VAL A 119 6.79 -29.44 -4.22
C VAL A 119 6.46 -30.93 -4.34
N LEU A 120 5.67 -31.48 -3.41
CA LEU A 120 5.23 -32.89 -3.49
C LEU A 120 4.52 -33.20 -4.79
N GLY A 121 3.57 -32.36 -5.21
CA GLY A 121 2.85 -32.52 -6.47
C GLY A 121 3.78 -32.55 -7.69
N HIS A 122 4.82 -31.71 -7.71
CA HIS A 122 5.81 -31.72 -8.79
C HIS A 122 6.66 -33.01 -8.78
N LEU A 123 7.13 -33.43 -7.61
CA LEU A 123 7.97 -34.62 -7.47
C LEU A 123 7.21 -35.93 -7.74
N SER A 124 5.91 -35.99 -7.43
CA SER A 124 5.06 -37.18 -7.69
C SER A 124 4.50 -37.23 -9.10
N SER A 125 4.63 -36.15 -9.88
CA SER A 125 4.23 -36.10 -11.29
C SER A 125 5.39 -36.43 -12.25
N THR A 126 6.54 -36.83 -11.69
CA THR A 126 7.71 -37.34 -12.41
C THR A 126 7.79 -38.85 -12.18
#